data_AF-A0A7C7ZK77-F1
#
_entry.id   AF-A0A7C7ZK77-F1
#
_cell.length_a   1.000
_cell.length_b   1.000
_cell.length_c   1.000
_cell.angle_alpha   90.00
_cell.angle_beta   90.00
_cell.angle_gamma   90.00
#
_symmetry.space_group_name_H-M   'P 1'
#
loop_
_entity.id
_entity.type
_entity.pdbx_description
1 polymer ?
#
loop_
_entity_poly.entity_id
_entity_poly.type
_entity_poly.pdbx_seq_one_letter_code
_entity_poly.pdbx_strand_id
1 'polypeptide(L)' 'MATRGVYFRWKLEVALRDFVANDNNERDHESLDNVTPADVDFGRQDEVLTERAKIKRLTMKKRKRAYLAARAA' A
#
# COMPACT_ATOMS: atom_id res chain seq x y z
N MET A 1 4.66 -41.88 13.22
CA MET A 1 3.44 -41.11 13.51
C MET A 1 3.85 -39.72 13.97
N ALA A 2 3.63 -38.67 13.16
CA ALA A 2 3.90 -37.30 13.58
C ALA A 2 2.83 -36.86 14.60
N THR A 3 3.27 -36.55 15.82
CA THR A 3 2.42 -36.02 16.89
C THR A 3 1.87 -34.64 16.46
N ARG A 4 0.56 -34.43 16.61
CA ARG A 4 -0.19 -33.21 16.20
C ARG A 4 0.51 -31.88 16.52
N GLY A 5 1.32 -31.82 17.58
CA GLY A 5 2.05 -30.62 18.00
C GLY A 5 3.15 -30.17 17.02
N VAL A 6 3.84 -31.09 16.34
CA VAL A 6 4.89 -30.73 15.37
C VAL A 6 4.26 -30.20 14.08
N TYR A 7 3.14 -30.78 13.67
CA TYR A 7 2.42 -30.38 12.46
C TYR A 7 1.78 -28.99 12.56
N PHE A 8 1.51 -28.51 13.78
CA PHE A 8 0.92 -27.19 14.02
C PHE A 8 1.99 -26.08 14.09
N ARG A 9 3.20 -26.41 14.53
CA ARG A 9 4.28 -25.42 14.71
C ARG A 9 4.83 -24.89 13.38
N TRP A 10 5.14 -25.77 12.42
CA TRP A 10 5.64 -25.34 11.11
C TRP A 10 4.61 -24.49 10.35
N LYS A 11 3.32 -24.83 10.46
CA LYS A 11 2.22 -24.05 9.84
C LYS A 11 2.11 -22.66 10.42
N LEU A 12 2.22 -22.53 11.75
CA LEU A 12 2.22 -21.24 12.40
C LEU A 12 3.41 -20.38 11.95
N GLU A 13 4.60 -20.96 11.88
CA GLU A 13 5.78 -20.20 11.42
C GLU A 13 5.64 -19.75 9.96
N VAL A 14 5.08 -20.58 9.08
CA VAL A 14 4.78 -20.18 7.69
C VAL A 14 3.75 -19.05 7.68
N ALA A 15 2.64 -19.19 8.40
CA ALA A 15 1.60 -18.17 8.46
C ALA A 15 2.12 -16.82 9.00
N LEU A 16 3.03 -16.85 9.99
CA LEU A 16 3.67 -15.64 10.51
C LEU A 16 4.62 -15.01 9.50
N ARG A 17 5.39 -15.81 8.75
CA ARG A 17 6.25 -15.30 7.67
C ARG A 17 5.41 -14.63 6.58
N ASP A 18 4.32 -15.26 6.16
CA ASP A 18 3.42 -14.70 5.15
C ASP A 18 2.76 -13.40 5.64
N PHE A 19 2.32 -13.38 6.90
CA PHE A 19 1.76 -12.19 7.53
C PHE A 19 2.75 -11.02 7.53
N VAL A 20 3.99 -11.24 8.00
CA VAL A 20 5.02 -10.19 8.04
C VAL A 20 5.39 -9.71 6.64
N ALA A 21 5.50 -10.63 5.68
CA ALA A 21 5.81 -10.27 4.29
C ALA A 21 4.72 -9.35 3.71
N ASN A 22 3.45 -9.71 3.88
CA ASN A 22 2.32 -8.93 3.39
C ASN A 22 2.22 -7.56 4.11
N ASP A 23 2.29 -7.54 5.43
CA ASP A 23 2.10 -6.31 6.22
C ASP A 23 3.19 -5.26 5.96
N ASN A 24 4.43 -5.72 5.69
CA ASN A 24 5.55 -4.83 5.41
C ASN A 24 5.64 -4.37 3.95
N ASN A 25 5.22 -5.17 2.98
CA ASN A 25 5.51 -4.90 1.56
C ASN A 25 4.27 -4.62 0.70
N GLU A 26 3.10 -5.09 1.10
CA GLU A 26 1.88 -5.01 0.28
C GLU A 26 0.83 -4.10 0.89
N ARG A 27 0.79 -4.01 2.23
CA ARG A 27 -0.21 -3.24 2.94
C ARG A 27 0.27 -1.81 3.19
N ASP A 28 -0.49 -0.86 2.66
CA ASP A 28 -0.38 0.55 3.05
C ASP A 28 -0.94 0.75 4.47
N HIS A 29 -0.30 1.61 5.26
CA HIS A 29 -0.75 1.93 6.63
C HIS A 29 -1.14 3.39 6.75
N GLU A 30 -2.34 3.66 7.29
CA GLU A 30 -2.87 5.01 7.44
C GLU A 30 -1.98 5.91 8.31
N SER A 31 -1.34 5.35 9.34
CA SER A 31 -0.37 6.05 10.19
C SER A 31 0.91 6.48 9.46
N LEU A 32 1.16 5.91 8.28
CA LEU A 32 2.31 6.20 7.40
C LEU A 32 1.85 6.92 6.13
N ASP A 33 0.76 7.68 6.19
CA ASP A 33 0.16 8.36 5.03
C ASP A 33 -0.19 7.39 3.88
N ASN A 34 -0.61 6.18 4.23
CA ASN A 34 -0.89 5.08 3.31
C ASN A 34 0.33 4.69 2.46
N VAL A 35 1.51 4.68 3.08
CA VAL A 35 2.73 4.11 2.50
C VAL A 35 3.02 2.77 3.19
N THR A 36 3.71 1.87 2.50
CA THR A 36 4.12 0.57 3.08
C THR A 36 5.25 0.78 4.09
N PRO A 37 5.37 -0.07 5.13
CA PRO A 37 6.47 0.01 6.08
C PRO A 37 7.82 -0.17 5.40
N ALA A 38 7.91 -1.04 4.38
CA ALA A 38 9.13 -1.21 3.59
C ALA A 38 9.53 0.12 2.90
N ASP A 39 8.62 0.83 2.25
CA ASP A 39 8.96 2.10 1.61
C ASP A 39 9.41 3.17 2.62
N VAL A 40 8.90 3.15 3.85
CA VAL A 40 9.39 4.02 4.92
C VAL A 40 10.79 3.61 5.37
N ASP A 41 11.03 2.33 5.65
CA ASP A 41 12.33 1.81 6.09
C ASP A 41 13.43 2.03 5.04
N PHE A 42 13.10 1.87 3.76
CA PHE A 42 14.00 2.16 2.64
C PHE A 42 14.10 3.65 2.28
N GLY A 43 13.41 4.55 2.99
CA GLY A 43 13.47 6.00 2.77
C GLY A 43 12.82 6.48 1.47
N ARG A 44 11.93 5.70 0.87
CA ARG A 44 11.21 6.02 -0.39
C ARG A 44 9.90 6.78 -0.18
N GLN A 45 9.50 7.02 1.07
CA GLN A 45 8.22 7.66 1.41
C GLN A 45 7.99 8.99 0.68
N ASP A 46 8.98 9.89 0.68
CA ASP A 46 8.85 11.22 0.06
C ASP A 46 8.66 11.15 -1.46
N GLU A 47 9.34 10.21 -2.14
CA GLU A 47 9.20 9.98 -3.58
C GLU A 47 7.77 9.52 -3.91
N VAL A 48 7.27 8.54 -3.16
CA VAL A 48 5.91 8.00 -3.33
C VAL A 48 4.86 9.11 -3.13
N LEU A 49 4.96 9.87 -2.06
CA LEU A 49 4.01 10.94 -1.75
C LEU A 49 4.07 12.08 -2.77
N THR A 50 5.26 12.43 -3.26
CA THR A 50 5.45 13.47 -4.28
C THR A 50 4.79 13.10 -5.60
N GLU A 51 5.01 11.87 -6.10
CA GLU A 51 4.39 11.43 -7.35
C GLU A 51 2.87 11.27 -7.21
N ARG A 52 2.36 10.78 -6.06
CA ARG A 52 0.93 10.74 -5.76
C ARG A 52 0.30 12.15 -5.79
N ALA A 53 0.94 13.15 -5.18
CA ALA A 53 0.46 14.53 -5.17
C ALA A 53 0.38 15.12 -6.59
N LYS A 54 1.41 14.85 -7.42
CA LYS A 54 1.45 15.25 -8.83
C LYS A 54 0.31 14.62 -9.64
N ILE A 55 0.08 13.32 -9.51
CA ILE A 55 -1.02 12.61 -10.17
C ILE A 55 -2.38 13.17 -9.74
N LYS A 56 -2.58 13.41 -8.44
CA LYS A 56 -3.81 14.00 -7.90
C LYS A 56 -4.08 15.37 -8.53
N ARG A 57 -3.07 16.24 -8.59
CA ARG A 57 -3.18 17.57 -9.21
C ARG A 57 -3.57 17.49 -10.69
N LEU A 58 -2.92 16.62 -11.46
CA LEU A 58 -3.21 16.44 -12.89
C LEU A 58 -4.64 15.92 -13.10
N THR A 59 -5.06 14.95 -12.30
CA THR A 59 -6.41 14.37 -12.34
C THR A 59 -7.47 15.43 -12.03
N MET A 60 -7.28 16.23 -10.98
CA MET A 60 -8.21 17.31 -10.63
C MET A 60 -8.31 18.38 -11.72
N LYS A 61 -7.19 18.75 -12.36
CA LYS A 61 -7.20 19.69 -13.50
C LYS A 61 -7.96 19.11 -14.70
N LYS A 62 -7.81 17.82 -15.00
CA LYS A 62 -8.56 17.13 -16.06
C LYS A 62 -10.06 17.13 -15.75
N ARG A 63 -10.45 16.77 -14.53
CA ARG A 63 -11.86 16.76 -14.08
C ARG A 63 -12.50 18.14 -14.16
N LYS A 64 -11.79 19.20 -13.72
CA LYS A 64 -12.28 20.58 -13.82
C LYS A 64 -12.55 20.99 -15.27
N ARG A 65 -11.63 20.68 -16.19
CA ARG A 65 -11.81 20.99 -17.63
C ARG A 65 -13.03 20.26 -18.21
N ALA A 66 -13.17 18.97 -17.94
CA ALA A 66 -14.31 18.17 -18.41
C ALA A 66 -15.64 18.71 -17.89
N TYR A 67 -15.69 19.09 -16.60
CA TYR A 67 -16.88 19.70 -16.00
C TYR A 67 -17.27 21.04 -16.66
N LEU A 68 -16.30 21.92 -16.92
CA LEU A 68 -16.57 23.20 -17.57
C LEU A 68 -17.05 23.01 -19.02
N ALA A 69 -16.43 22.09 -19.77
CA ALA A 69 -16.87 21.76 -21.12
C ALA A 69 -18.31 21.23 -21.15
N ALA A 70 -18.65 20.33 -20.22
CA ALA A 70 -20.01 19.79 -20.11
C ALA A 70 -21.07 20.84 -19.70
N ARG A 71 -20.68 21.93 -19.03
CA ARG A 71 -21.59 23.04 -18.68
C ARG A 71 -21.75 24.09 -19.77
N ALA A 72 -20.84 24.11 -20.73
CA ALA A 72 -20.86 25.06 -21.84
C ALA A 72 -21.54 24.49 -23.10
N ALA A 73 -21.89 23.21 -23.09
CA ALA A 73 -22.70 22.52 -24.09
C ALA A 73 -24.17 22.53 -23.66
#